data_AF-A0A939ZL75-F1
#
_entry.id   AF-A0A939ZL75-F1
#
_cell.length_a   1.000
_cell.length_b   1.000
_cell.length_c   1.000
_cell.angle_alpha   90.00
_cell.angle_beta   90.00
_cell.angle_gamma   90.00
#
_symmetry.space_group_name_H-M   'P 1'
#
loop_
_entity.id
_entity.type
_entity.pdbx_description
1 polymer ?
#
loop_
_entity_poly.entity_id
_entity_poly.type
_entity_poly.pdbx_seq_one_letter_code
_entity_poly.pdbx_strand_id
1 'polypeptide(L)'
;MREKVDLSEMVECHYKGAITYIPVQLFISMSMRVKFAGKKFIRYKDATQMYGMSLSTLKRFLQDTDVVYHPTDGVALINVEKMDALLEYYQGER
;
A
#
# COMPACT_ATOMS: atom_id res chain seq x y z
N MET A 1 16.87 11.27 9.99
CA MET A 1 15.88 12.25 9.49
C MET A 1 14.53 11.79 10.01
N ARG A 2 13.88 12.56 10.89
CA ARG A 2 12.55 12.23 11.42
C ARG A 2 11.55 12.83 10.43
N GLU A 3 10.86 11.99 9.65
CA GLU A 3 9.81 12.46 8.74
C GLU A 3 8.76 13.23 9.56
N LYS A 4 8.50 14.47 9.16
CA LYS A 4 7.41 15.26 9.74
C LYS A 4 6.11 14.59 9.32
N VAL A 5 5.37 14.06 10.28
CA VAL A 5 4.02 13.55 10.06
C VAL A 5 3.17 14.73 9.61
N ASP A 6 2.70 14.68 8.37
CA ASP A 6 1.77 15.66 7.81
C ASP A 6 0.42 15.47 8.52
N LEU A 7 0.02 16.49 9.28
CA LEU A 7 -1.22 16.49 10.07
C LEU A 7 -2.43 17.00 9.29
N SER A 8 -2.26 17.42 8.03
CA SER A 8 -3.34 17.99 7.21
C SER A 8 -4.48 17.01 6.92
N GLU A 9 -4.21 15.70 7.00
CA GLU A 9 -5.20 14.64 6.79
C GLU A 9 -5.45 13.79 8.04
N MET A 10 -5.56 14.42 9.22
CA MET A 10 -5.83 13.76 10.51
C MET A 10 -7.16 14.22 11.14
N VAL A 11 -7.80 13.33 11.90
CA VAL A 11 -9.01 13.55 12.70
C VAL A 11 -8.61 13.58 14.17
N GLU A 12 -9.02 14.62 14.89
CA GLU A 12 -8.85 14.73 16.33
C GLU A 12 -9.92 13.90 17.06
N CYS A 13 -9.46 12.98 17.92
CA CYS A 13 -10.30 12.04 18.65
C CYS A 13 -10.21 12.29 20.15
N HIS A 14 -11.36 12.49 20.79
CA HIS A 14 -11.48 12.75 22.22
C HIS A 14 -12.06 11.54 22.93
N TYR A 15 -11.31 10.91 23.82
CA TYR A 15 -11.79 9.78 24.61
C TYR A 15 -11.25 9.81 26.04
N LYS A 16 -12.16 9.87 27.03
CA LYS A 16 -11.82 9.90 28.48
C LYS A 16 -10.75 10.95 28.84
N GLY A 17 -10.83 12.13 28.22
CA GLY A 17 -9.88 13.22 28.45
C GLY A 17 -8.54 13.08 27.72
N ALA A 18 -8.32 12.00 26.98
CA ALA A 18 -7.19 11.87 26.07
C ALA A 18 -7.55 12.41 24.69
N ILE A 19 -6.63 13.18 24.09
CA ILE A 19 -6.69 13.65 22.71
C ILE A 19 -5.69 12.82 21.89
N THR A 20 -6.17 12.16 20.85
CA THR A 20 -5.34 11.43 19.89
C THR A 20 -5.70 11.84 18.46
N TYR A 21 -4.76 11.67 17.53
CA TYR A 21 -4.96 12.00 16.13
C TYR A 21 -4.87 10.73 15.30
N ILE A 22 -5.86 10.49 14.46
CA ILE A 22 -5.89 9.35 13.55
C ILE A 22 -6.02 9.83 12.11
N PRO A 23 -5.45 9.13 11.11
CA PRO A 23 -5.61 9.51 9.72
C PRO A 23 -7.09 9.55 9.30
N VAL A 24 -7.49 10.52 8.48
CA VAL A 24 -8.86 10.67 7.95
C VAL A 24 -9.32 9.39 7.24
N GLN A 25 -8.43 8.75 6.47
CA GLN A 25 -8.74 7.47 5.81
C GLN A 25 -9.05 6.35 6.81
N LEU A 26 -8.30 6.27 7.92
CA LEU A 26 -8.55 5.29 8.98
C LEU A 26 -9.91 5.56 9.64
N PHE A 27 -10.21 6.82 9.97
CA PHE A 27 -11.49 7.19 10.56
C PHE A 27 -12.67 6.85 9.65
N ILE A 28 -12.62 7.20 8.37
CA ILE A 28 -13.70 6.94 7.42
C ILE A 28 -13.85 5.44 7.15
N SER A 29 -12.74 4.68 7.06
CA SER A 29 -12.82 3.23 6.87
C SER A 29 -13.49 2.52 8.04
N MET A 30 -13.17 2.92 9.27
CA MET A 30 -13.75 2.31 10.48
C MET A 30 -15.20 2.74 10.71
N SER A 31 -15.53 4.03 10.52
CA SER A 31 -16.86 4.57 10.83
C SER A 31 -17.88 4.33 9.72
N MET A 32 -17.48 4.54 8.46
CA MET A 32 -18.38 4.45 7.31
C MET A 32 -18.29 3.10 6.60
N ARG A 33 -17.40 2.20 7.05
CA ARG A 33 -17.10 0.91 6.40
C ARG A 33 -16.70 1.07 4.92
N VAL A 34 -16.16 2.23 4.56
CA VAL A 34 -15.66 2.51 3.21
C VAL A 34 -14.27 1.91 3.09
N LYS A 35 -14.10 0.95 2.18
CA LYS A 35 -12.76 0.50 1.79
C LYS A 35 -12.15 1.59 0.92
N PHE A 36 -11.17 2.32 1.45
CA PHE A 36 -10.30 3.10 0.60
C PHE A 36 -9.49 2.11 -0.23
N ALA A 37 -9.69 2.13 -1.54
CA ALA A 37 -8.72 1.53 -2.44
C ALA A 37 -7.44 2.34 -2.28
N GLY A 38 -6.53 1.91 -1.39
CA GLY A 38 -5.12 2.29 -1.49
C GLY A 38 -4.70 2.09 -2.95
N LYS A 39 -3.74 2.89 -3.45
CA LYS A 39 -3.36 2.93 -4.88
C LYS A 39 -3.44 1.53 -5.49
N LYS A 40 -4.52 1.25 -6.23
CA LYS A 40 -4.80 -0.09 -6.75
C LYS A 40 -3.66 -0.59 -7.63
N PHE A 41 -2.91 0.37 -8.18
CA PHE A 41 -1.80 0.17 -9.08
C PHE A 41 -0.66 1.12 -8.71
N ILE A 42 0.56 0.58 -8.59
CA ILE A 42 1.79 1.35 -8.33
C ILE A 42 2.84 1.07 -9.40
N ARG A 43 3.77 2.00 -9.62
CA ARG A 43 4.90 1.76 -10.55
C ARG A 43 5.94 0.89 -9.87
N TYR A 44 6.77 0.23 -10.68
CA TYR A 44 7.90 -0.56 -10.19
C TYR A 44 8.81 0.19 -9.20
N LYS A 45 9.10 1.48 -9.46
CA LYS A 45 9.90 2.31 -8.56
C LYS A 45 9.26 2.44 -7.17
N ASP A 46 7.96 2.68 -7.13
CA ASP A 46 7.23 2.82 -5.88
C ASP A 46 7.16 1.47 -5.15
N ALA A 47 6.98 0.36 -5.89
CA ALA A 47 6.96 -0.99 -5.34
C ALA A 47 8.31 -1.40 -4.73
N THR A 48 9.44 -1.04 -5.35
CA THR A 48 10.77 -1.31 -4.76
C THR A 48 10.97 -0.64 -3.42
N GLN A 49 10.44 0.58 -3.26
CA GLN A 49 10.48 1.30 -1.99
C GLN A 49 9.48 0.70 -0.98
N MET A 50 8.27 0.37 -1.42
CA MET A 50 7.19 -0.15 -0.57
C MET A 50 7.52 -1.52 0.02
N TYR A 51 8.05 -2.44 -0.79
CA TYR A 51 8.34 -3.81 -0.37
C TYR A 51 9.81 -4.04 0.03
N GLY A 52 10.65 -3.00 -0.01
CA GLY A 52 12.06 -3.09 0.36
C GLY A 52 12.88 -4.03 -0.52
N MET A 53 12.49 -4.21 -1.79
CA MET A 53 13.14 -5.12 -2.73
C MET A 53 13.88 -4.36 -3.84
N SER A 54 14.98 -4.91 -4.34
CA SER A 54 15.65 -4.35 -5.53
C SER A 54 14.76 -4.48 -6.77
N LEU A 55 14.91 -3.58 -7.75
CA LEU A 55 14.14 -3.64 -8.99
C LEU A 55 14.31 -4.97 -9.73
N SER A 56 15.54 -5.49 -9.76
CA SER A 56 15.89 -6.76 -10.41
C SER A 56 15.20 -7.94 -9.71
N THR A 57 15.23 -7.95 -8.38
CA THR A 57 14.55 -8.96 -7.56
C THR A 57 13.05 -8.91 -7.77
N LEU A 58 12.47 -7.71 -7.74
CA LEU A 58 11.03 -7.52 -7.93
C LEU A 58 10.58 -7.97 -9.32
N LYS A 59 11.32 -7.62 -10.38
CA LYS A 59 11.01 -8.07 -11.75
C LYS A 59 11.06 -9.60 -11.87
N ARG A 60 12.08 -10.23 -11.28
CA ARG A 60 12.19 -11.70 -11.28
C ARG A 60 11.05 -12.35 -10.48
N PHE A 61 10.69 -11.76 -9.34
CA PHE A 61 9.60 -12.23 -8.49
C PHE A 61 8.24 -12.14 -9.19
N LEU A 62 8.05 -11.14 -10.05
CA LEU A 62 6.81 -10.89 -10.78
C LEU A 62 6.77 -11.46 -12.20
N GLN A 63 7.82 -12.15 -12.64
CA GLN A 63 7.99 -12.54 -14.04
C GLN A 63 6.88 -13.47 -14.55
N ASP A 64 6.38 -14.35 -13.69
CA ASP A 64 5.36 -15.36 -14.03
C ASP A 64 4.04 -15.14 -13.28
N THR A 65 3.75 -13.91 -12.85
CA THR A 65 2.58 -13.60 -12.03
C THR A 65 1.63 -12.63 -12.74
N ASP A 66 0.33 -12.77 -12.47
CA ASP A 66 -0.72 -11.88 -12.99
C ASP A 66 -0.86 -10.57 -12.16
N VAL A 67 0.21 -10.19 -11.45
CA VAL A 67 0.26 -9.01 -10.60
C VAL A 67 0.52 -7.75 -11.43
N VAL A 68 1.19 -7.88 -12.59
CA VAL A 68 1.59 -6.76 -13.44
C VAL A 68 0.55 -6.49 -14.52
N TYR A 69 -0.01 -5.28 -14.52
CA TYR A 69 -0.96 -4.77 -15.48
C TYR A 69 -0.30 -3.81 -16.48
N HIS A 70 -0.59 -3.99 -17.77
CA HIS A 70 -0.06 -3.17 -18.86
C HIS A 70 -1.21 -2.42 -19.54
N PRO A 71 -1.59 -1.22 -19.06
CA PRO A 71 -2.70 -0.46 -19.64
C PRO A 71 -2.42 0.07 -21.04
N THR A 72 -1.15 0.37 -21.35
CA THR A 72 -0.68 0.90 -22.64
C THR A 72 0.77 0.48 -22.86
N ASP A 73 1.23 0.49 -24.11
CA ASP A 73 2.61 0.19 -24.46
C ASP A 73 3.60 1.04 -23.65
N GLY A 74 4.59 0.38 -23.05
CA GLY A 74 5.63 1.02 -22.23
C GLY A 74 5.22 1.39 -20.80
N VAL A 75 3.97 1.13 -20.39
CA VAL A 75 3.51 1.36 -19.01
C VAL A 75 3.26 0.02 -18.32
N ALA A 76 3.98 -0.23 -17.22
CA ALA A 76 3.77 -1.39 -16.35
C ALA A 76 3.39 -0.92 -14.94
N LEU A 77 2.27 -1.44 -14.45
CA LEU A 77 1.71 -1.14 -13.15
C LEU A 77 1.55 -2.43 -12.33
N ILE A 78 1.85 -2.38 -11.05
CA ILE A 78 1.74 -3.51 -10.12
C ILE A 78 0.44 -3.36 -9.36
N ASN A 79 -0.44 -4.36 -9.44
CA ASN A 79 -1.65 -4.42 -8.64
C ASN A 79 -1.28 -4.74 -7.18
N VAL A 80 -1.51 -3.79 -6.28
CA VAL A 80 -1.09 -3.91 -4.87
C VAL A 80 -1.83 -5.04 -4.16
N GLU A 81 -3.14 -5.20 -4.40
CA GLU A 81 -3.93 -6.26 -3.76
C GLU A 81 -3.41 -7.66 -4.15
N LYS A 82 -3.08 -7.85 -5.43
CA LYS A 82 -2.51 -9.13 -5.90
C LYS A 82 -1.09 -9.36 -5.38
N MET A 83 -0.30 -8.28 -5.25
CA MET A 83 1.06 -8.36 -4.71
C MET A 83 1.05 -8.76 -3.23
N ASP A 84 0.18 -8.14 -2.43
CA ASP A 84 0.06 -8.44 -1.00
C ASP A 84 -0.40 -9.89 -0.79
N ALA A 85 -1.42 -10.34 -1.52
CA ALA A 85 -1.88 -11.74 -1.48
C ALA A 85 -0.78 -12.74 -1.88
N LEU A 86 0.05 -12.39 -2.88
CA LEU A 86 1.19 -13.21 -3.31
C LEU A 86 2.25 -13.31 -2.21
N LEU A 87 2.57 -12.19 -1.55
CA LEU A 87 3.53 -12.18 -0.44
C LEU A 87 3.03 -12.98 0.77
N GLU A 88 1.74 -12.89 1.10
CA GLU A 88 1.13 -13.69 2.16
C GLU A 88 1.24 -15.20 1.87
N TYR A 89 0.98 -15.62 0.63
CA TYR A 89 1.13 -17.01 0.19
C TYR A 89 2.56 -17.53 0.46
N TYR A 90 3.58 -16.78 0.03
CA TYR A 90 4.98 -17.17 0.23
C TYR A 90 5.45 -17.12 1.69
N GLN A 91 4.82 -16.32 2.54
CA GLN A 91 5.10 -16.32 3.99
C GLN A 91 4.49 -17.52 4.70
N GLY A 92 3.37 -18.07 4.20
CA GLY A 92 2.70 -19.25 4.75
C GLY A 92 3.36 -20.60 4.41
N GLU A 93 4.22 -20.64 3.39
CA GLU A 93 4.96 -21.85 2.97
C GLU A 93 6.33 -22.03 3.69
N ARG A 94 6.58 -21.30 4.79
CA ARG A 94 7.80 -21.40 5.60
C ARG A 94 7.59 -22.08 6.95
#